data_AF-A0A258BXS3-F1
#
_entry.id   AF-A0A258BXS3-F1
#
_cell.length_a   1.000
_cell.length_b   1.000
_cell.length_c   1.000
_cell.angle_alpha   90.00
_cell.angle_beta   90.00
_cell.angle_gamma   90.00
#
_symmetry.space_group_name_H-M   'P 1'
#
loop_
_entity.id
_entity.type
_entity.pdbx_description
1 polymer ?
#
loop_
_entity_poly.entity_id
_entity_poly.type
_entity_poly.pdbx_seq_one_letter_code
_entity_poly.pdbx_strand_id
1 'polypeptide(L)'
;RRVAHEQFAQIAEVIAAADLPPARQVHEVRKCAKRLRSMLQLIGPVVAEASSENAIIRDAARNLSAARDSSAILDSVRRLKLPPETLAEAEAALAENSGAQQPDQATAKLLKAFGRDMRNAAKRAKEWTLSAEGFEALRPGLKRSYRKLRRNFAEAMRTGEEETIHNWRKSAKCHWHQTLLLDRICPDVMDGHARMARAAARDQKRLLKKAERISRLLTAEKPAALAARWSAYWEAKEA
;
A
#
# COMPACT_ATOMS: atom_id res chain seq x y z
N ARG A 1 -22.01 4.21 -4.63
CA ARG A 1 -21.64 5.21 -5.66
C ARG A 1 -20.98 6.48 -5.07
N ARG A 2 -21.61 7.22 -4.13
CA ARG A 2 -21.04 8.43 -3.48
C ARG A 2 -19.57 8.29 -3.04
N VAL A 3 -19.26 7.26 -2.26
CA VAL A 3 -17.88 7.01 -1.77
C VAL A 3 -16.88 6.83 -2.91
N ALA A 4 -17.25 6.12 -3.98
CA ALA A 4 -16.38 5.95 -5.14
C ALA A 4 -16.05 7.31 -5.77
N HIS A 5 -17.08 8.15 -5.95
CA HIS A 5 -16.95 9.49 -6.49
C HIS A 5 -16.03 10.37 -5.62
N GLU A 6 -16.20 10.37 -4.31
CA GLU A 6 -15.32 11.09 -3.37
C GLU A 6 -13.85 10.67 -3.54
N GLN A 7 -13.57 9.36 -3.69
CA GLN A 7 -12.20 8.89 -3.89
C GLN A 7 -11.64 9.28 -5.26
N PHE A 8 -12.45 9.27 -6.33
CA PHE A 8 -12.00 9.73 -7.64
C PHE A 8 -11.75 11.24 -7.68
N ALA A 9 -12.59 12.03 -7.02
CA ALA A 9 -12.40 13.47 -6.86
C ALA A 9 -11.10 13.77 -6.10
N GLN A 10 -10.86 13.09 -4.97
CA GLN A 10 -9.62 13.23 -4.21
C GLN A 10 -8.38 12.91 -5.06
N ILE A 11 -8.44 11.89 -5.91
CA ILE A 11 -7.34 11.59 -6.85
C ILE A 11 -7.11 12.74 -7.82
N ALA A 12 -8.18 13.30 -8.39
CA ALA A 12 -8.06 14.41 -9.34
C ALA A 12 -7.45 15.65 -8.69
N GLU A 13 -7.87 15.99 -7.46
CA GLU A 13 -7.32 17.08 -6.67
C GLU A 13 -5.82 16.89 -6.41
N VAL A 14 -5.42 15.70 -5.94
CA VAL A 14 -4.00 15.40 -5.66
C VAL A 14 -3.13 15.51 -6.91
N ILE A 15 -3.64 15.11 -8.08
CA ILE A 15 -2.89 15.21 -9.35
C ILE A 15 -2.81 16.67 -9.83
N ALA A 16 -3.81 17.49 -9.54
CA ALA A 16 -3.85 18.90 -9.92
C ALA A 16 -3.06 19.82 -8.98
N ALA A 17 -2.72 19.37 -7.77
CA ALA A 17 -1.98 20.13 -6.77
C ALA A 17 -0.52 20.40 -7.21
N ALA A 18 -0.30 21.53 -7.88
CA ALA A 18 1.01 21.92 -8.43
C ALA A 18 2.09 22.16 -7.35
N ASP A 19 1.68 22.46 -6.12
CA ASP A 19 2.53 22.65 -4.95
C ASP A 19 3.01 21.32 -4.33
N LEU A 20 2.39 20.19 -4.69
CA LEU A 20 2.72 18.89 -4.15
C LEU A 20 3.80 18.20 -5.01
N PRO A 21 4.96 17.81 -4.44
CA PRO A 21 6.00 17.13 -5.21
C PRO A 21 5.49 15.82 -5.85
N PRO A 22 5.95 15.44 -7.06
CA PRO A 22 5.46 14.25 -7.76
C PRO A 22 5.50 12.96 -6.92
N ALA A 23 6.56 12.76 -6.13
CA ALA A 23 6.68 11.61 -5.23
C ALA A 23 5.60 11.56 -4.13
N ARG A 24 5.13 12.73 -3.67
CA ARG A 24 4.05 12.88 -2.70
C ARG A 24 2.69 12.70 -3.38
N GLN A 25 2.49 13.25 -4.58
CA GLN A 25 1.30 13.01 -5.39
C GLN A 25 1.11 11.50 -5.61
N VAL A 26 2.15 10.78 -6.06
CA VAL A 26 2.16 9.32 -6.22
C VAL A 26 1.78 8.60 -4.93
N HIS A 27 2.32 9.03 -3.80
CA HIS A 27 2.00 8.40 -2.51
C HIS A 27 0.51 8.53 -2.15
N GLU A 28 -0.05 9.74 -2.29
CA GLU A 28 -1.44 10.03 -1.93
C GLU A 28 -2.43 9.38 -2.91
N VAL A 29 -2.19 9.42 -4.22
CA VAL A 29 -3.05 8.71 -5.19
C VAL A 29 -3.01 7.20 -5.00
N ARG A 30 -1.85 6.62 -4.62
CA ARG A 30 -1.76 5.18 -4.30
C ARG A 30 -2.53 4.83 -3.03
N LYS A 31 -2.66 5.75 -2.05
CA LYS A 31 -3.53 5.55 -0.88
C LYS A 31 -5.00 5.53 -1.30
N CYS A 32 -5.41 6.47 -2.15
CA CYS A 32 -6.77 6.51 -2.69
C CYS A 32 -7.09 5.26 -3.52
N ALA A 33 -6.17 4.81 -4.39
CA ALA A 33 -6.31 3.58 -5.17
C ALA A 33 -6.49 2.34 -4.28
N LYS A 34 -5.75 2.24 -3.16
CA LYS A 34 -5.93 1.15 -2.18
C LYS A 34 -7.33 1.15 -1.58
N ARG A 35 -7.85 2.33 -1.20
CA ARG A 35 -9.21 2.48 -0.66
C ARG A 35 -10.28 2.11 -1.69
N LEU A 36 -10.17 2.61 -2.92
CA LEU A 36 -11.07 2.25 -4.03
C LEU A 36 -11.09 0.73 -4.25
N ARG A 37 -9.92 0.09 -4.31
CA ARG A 37 -9.83 -1.36 -4.49
C ARG A 37 -10.41 -2.15 -3.33
N SER A 38 -10.24 -1.68 -2.10
CA SER A 38 -10.87 -2.29 -0.93
C SER A 38 -12.39 -2.18 -0.94
N MET A 39 -12.93 -1.04 -1.41
CA MET A 39 -14.36 -0.84 -1.64
C MET A 39 -14.88 -1.74 -2.76
N LEU A 40 -14.17 -1.84 -3.90
CA LEU A 40 -14.56 -2.74 -5.00
C LEU A 40 -14.58 -4.21 -4.57
N GLN A 41 -13.61 -4.64 -3.78
CA GLN A 41 -13.62 -5.99 -3.19
C GLN A 41 -14.77 -6.20 -2.20
N LEU A 42 -15.26 -5.13 -1.56
CA LEU A 42 -16.39 -5.18 -0.63
C LEU A 42 -17.72 -5.33 -1.38
N ILE A 43 -17.92 -4.56 -2.45
CA ILE A 43 -19.16 -4.58 -3.24
C ILE A 43 -19.15 -5.62 -4.36
N GLY A 44 -18.02 -6.26 -4.63
CA GLY A 44 -17.87 -7.16 -5.77
C GLY A 44 -18.84 -8.36 -5.85
N PRO A 45 -19.40 -8.86 -4.73
CA PRO A 45 -20.48 -9.84 -4.81
C PRO A 45 -21.82 -9.29 -5.36
N VAL A 46 -22.00 -7.97 -5.40
CA VAL A 46 -23.26 -7.31 -5.78
C VAL A 46 -23.11 -6.30 -6.93
N VAL A 47 -21.90 -6.17 -7.48
CA VAL A 47 -21.57 -5.33 -8.64
C VAL A 47 -20.72 -6.16 -9.60
N ALA A 48 -21.23 -6.42 -10.80
CA ALA A 48 -20.60 -7.33 -11.76
C ALA A 48 -19.23 -6.81 -12.24
N GLU A 49 -19.11 -5.51 -12.45
CA GLU A 49 -17.91 -4.84 -12.97
C GLU A 49 -16.81 -4.71 -11.92
N ALA A 50 -17.09 -4.95 -10.64
CA ALA A 50 -16.16 -4.63 -9.57
C ALA A 50 -14.80 -5.35 -9.71
N SER A 51 -14.80 -6.57 -10.26
CA SER A 51 -13.58 -7.34 -10.49
C SER A 51 -12.71 -6.70 -11.58
N SER A 52 -13.30 -6.36 -12.73
CA SER A 52 -12.59 -5.73 -13.85
C SER A 52 -12.12 -4.32 -13.47
N GLU A 53 -12.94 -3.53 -12.78
CA GLU A 53 -12.55 -2.21 -12.28
C GLU A 53 -11.41 -2.29 -11.26
N ASN A 54 -11.44 -3.28 -10.35
CA ASN A 54 -10.35 -3.49 -9.41
C ASN A 54 -9.05 -3.89 -10.12
N ALA A 55 -9.11 -4.62 -11.24
CA ALA A 55 -7.95 -4.92 -12.07
C ALA A 55 -7.38 -3.67 -12.74
N ILE A 56 -8.23 -2.84 -13.37
CA ILE A 56 -7.84 -1.58 -14.01
C ILE A 56 -7.12 -0.67 -12.99
N ILE A 57 -7.72 -0.45 -11.81
CA ILE A 57 -7.12 0.41 -10.78
C ILE A 57 -5.82 -0.21 -10.24
N ARG A 58 -5.74 -1.54 -10.10
CA ARG A 58 -4.53 -2.24 -9.66
C ARG A 58 -3.38 -2.03 -10.64
N ASP A 59 -3.65 -2.19 -11.93
CA ASP A 59 -2.63 -2.13 -12.98
C ASP A 59 -2.15 -0.70 -13.19
N ALA A 60 -3.07 0.29 -13.22
CA ALA A 60 -2.71 1.70 -13.23
C ALA A 60 -1.83 2.09 -12.03
N ALA A 61 -2.17 1.62 -10.82
CA ALA A 61 -1.38 1.90 -9.61
C ALA A 61 -0.02 1.16 -9.57
N ARG A 62 0.12 0.04 -10.30
CA ARG A 62 1.39 -0.68 -10.43
C ARG A 62 2.37 0.11 -11.30
N ASN A 63 1.90 0.72 -12.38
CA ASN A 63 2.73 1.56 -13.25
C ASN A 63 3.35 2.75 -12.51
N LEU A 64 2.64 3.33 -11.52
CA LEU A 64 3.18 4.36 -10.63
C LEU A 64 4.30 3.87 -9.69
N SER A 65 4.43 2.55 -9.49
CA SER A 65 5.43 1.97 -8.59
C SER A 65 6.77 1.77 -9.31
N ALA A 66 6.73 1.37 -10.58
CA ALA A 66 7.92 1.11 -11.39
C ALA A 66 8.84 2.33 -11.53
N ALA A 67 8.29 3.55 -11.64
CA ALA A 67 9.09 4.78 -11.66
C ALA A 67 9.58 5.25 -10.28
N ARG A 68 8.99 4.73 -9.20
CA ARG A 68 9.34 5.12 -7.83
C ARG A 68 10.49 4.31 -7.27
N ASP A 69 10.65 3.05 -7.70
CA ASP A 69 11.69 2.18 -7.14
C ASP A 69 13.09 2.76 -7.39
N SER A 70 13.36 3.35 -8.56
CA SER A 70 14.61 4.10 -8.84
C SER A 70 14.84 5.28 -7.89
N SER A 71 13.83 6.15 -7.69
CA SER A 71 13.94 7.31 -6.80
C SER A 71 14.11 6.91 -5.32
N ALA A 72 13.38 5.89 -4.87
CA ALA A 72 13.45 5.44 -3.49
C ALA A 72 14.77 4.72 -3.18
N ILE A 73 15.33 3.99 -4.14
CA ILE A 73 16.66 3.40 -4.05
C ILE A 73 17.71 4.51 -3.96
N LEU A 74 17.63 5.54 -4.82
CA LEU A 74 18.57 6.65 -4.82
C LEU A 74 18.50 7.48 -3.52
N ASP A 75 17.29 7.75 -3.01
CA ASP A 75 17.09 8.37 -1.68
C ASP A 75 17.64 7.49 -0.53
N SER A 76 17.56 6.17 -0.66
CA SER A 76 18.09 5.24 0.34
C SER A 76 19.61 5.21 0.30
N VAL A 77 20.21 5.21 -0.89
CA VAL A 77 21.66 5.29 -1.10
C VAL A 77 22.23 6.60 -0.55
N ARG A 78 21.57 7.74 -0.78
CA ARG A 78 21.95 9.05 -0.20
C ARG A 78 21.91 9.10 1.33
N ARG A 79 21.13 8.21 1.97
CA ARG A 79 21.07 8.11 3.43
C ARG A 79 22.15 7.19 4.00
N LEU A 80 22.82 6.40 3.15
CA LEU A 80 24.00 5.67 3.55
C LEU A 80 25.16 6.66 3.68
N LYS A 81 25.94 6.54 4.76
CA LYS A 81 27.16 7.33 4.95
C LYS A 81 28.31 6.71 4.14
N LEU A 82 28.18 6.74 2.81
CA LEU A 82 29.20 6.25 1.88
C LEU A 82 30.29 7.32 1.65
N PRO A 83 31.52 6.90 1.29
CA PRO A 83 32.52 7.82 0.75
C PRO A 83 31.96 8.58 -0.47
N PRO A 84 32.36 9.85 -0.68
CA PRO A 84 31.86 10.65 -1.80
C PRO A 84 32.04 9.99 -3.17
N GLU A 85 33.18 9.34 -3.42
CA GLU A 85 33.41 8.62 -4.68
C GLU A 85 32.42 7.47 -4.90
N THR A 86 32.20 6.63 -3.88
CA THR A 86 31.28 5.47 -3.96
C THR A 86 29.83 5.90 -4.08
N LEU A 87 29.45 7.02 -3.44
CA LEU A 87 28.12 7.59 -3.60
C LEU A 87 27.90 8.07 -5.03
N ALA A 88 28.88 8.78 -5.61
CA ALA A 88 28.79 9.27 -6.99
C ALA A 88 28.73 8.12 -8.01
N GLU A 89 29.52 7.06 -7.82
CA GLU A 89 29.47 5.85 -8.65
C GLU A 89 28.11 5.14 -8.57
N ALA A 90 27.57 4.97 -7.35
CA ALA A 90 26.26 4.36 -7.14
C ALA A 90 25.14 5.21 -7.77
N GLU A 91 25.20 6.54 -7.64
CA GLU A 91 24.25 7.46 -8.28
C GLU A 91 24.33 7.39 -9.81
N ALA A 92 25.53 7.33 -10.39
CA ALA A 92 25.73 7.21 -11.83
C ALA A 92 25.18 5.87 -12.37
N ALA A 93 25.52 4.75 -11.73
CA ALA A 93 25.05 3.42 -12.12
C ALA A 93 23.51 3.28 -12.00
N LEU A 94 22.90 3.93 -11.01
CA LEU A 94 21.44 3.96 -10.85
C LEU A 94 20.78 4.87 -11.89
N ALA A 95 21.38 6.01 -12.25
CA ALA A 95 20.87 6.90 -13.28
C ALA A 95 20.88 6.22 -14.67
N GLU A 96 21.95 5.48 -14.98
CA GLU A 96 22.10 4.72 -16.22
C GLU A 96 21.09 3.57 -16.32
N ASN A 97 20.94 2.76 -15.26
CA ASN A 97 19.96 1.66 -15.23
C ASN A 97 18.50 2.14 -15.24
N SER A 98 18.23 3.35 -14.74
CA SER A 98 16.86 3.87 -14.68
C SER A 98 16.42 4.50 -16.00
N GLY A 99 17.33 4.73 -16.96
CA GLY A 99 17.05 5.47 -18.21
C GLY A 99 16.47 6.88 -17.97
N ALA A 100 16.53 7.37 -16.74
CA ALA A 100 15.76 8.50 -16.27
C ALA A 100 16.67 9.72 -16.13
N GLN A 101 17.02 10.34 -17.25
CA GLN A 101 17.69 11.65 -17.24
C GLN A 101 16.81 12.74 -16.58
N GLN A 102 15.49 12.51 -16.40
CA GLN A 102 14.54 13.39 -15.70
C GLN A 102 13.44 12.60 -14.95
N PRO A 103 13.70 12.14 -13.71
CA PRO A 103 12.75 11.30 -12.95
C PRO A 103 11.39 11.98 -12.69
N ASP A 104 11.38 13.30 -12.51
CA ASP A 104 10.14 14.05 -12.28
C ASP A 104 9.27 14.15 -13.54
N GLN A 105 9.87 14.30 -14.72
CA GLN A 105 9.11 14.38 -15.97
C GLN A 105 8.48 13.04 -16.34
N ALA A 106 9.21 11.93 -16.12
CA ALA A 106 8.68 10.58 -16.29
C ALA A 106 7.53 10.30 -15.29
N THR A 107 7.70 10.70 -14.03
CA THR A 107 6.67 10.57 -12.98
C THR A 107 5.43 11.39 -13.32
N ALA A 108 5.59 12.62 -13.82
CA ALA A 108 4.48 13.46 -14.26
C ALA A 108 3.68 12.84 -15.42
N LYS A 109 4.37 12.23 -16.41
CA LYS A 109 3.71 11.48 -17.51
C LYS A 109 2.88 10.31 -16.97
N LEU A 110 3.43 9.55 -16.01
CA LEU A 110 2.72 8.42 -15.38
C LEU A 110 1.52 8.88 -14.55
N LEU A 111 1.65 9.98 -13.80
CA LEU A 111 0.54 10.59 -13.05
C LEU A 111 -0.58 11.06 -13.99
N LYS A 112 -0.23 11.66 -15.13
CA LYS A 112 -1.20 12.08 -16.15
C LYS A 112 -1.94 10.87 -16.74
N ALA A 113 -1.24 9.79 -17.05
CA ALA A 113 -1.83 8.54 -17.52
C ALA A 113 -2.77 7.92 -16.47
N PHE A 114 -2.29 7.79 -15.23
CA PHE A 114 -3.09 7.32 -14.10
C PHE A 114 -4.36 8.17 -13.89
N GLY A 115 -4.22 9.51 -13.95
CA GLY A 115 -5.35 10.42 -13.83
C GLY A 115 -6.40 10.24 -14.93
N ARG A 116 -5.97 9.97 -16.17
CA ARG A 116 -6.89 9.63 -17.28
C ARG A 116 -7.63 8.33 -17.00
N ASP A 117 -6.93 7.29 -16.54
CA ASP A 117 -7.55 5.99 -16.24
C ASP A 117 -8.56 6.12 -15.11
N MET A 118 -8.26 6.92 -14.08
CA MET A 118 -9.17 7.17 -12.95
C MET A 118 -10.38 8.01 -13.36
N ARG A 119 -10.24 8.98 -14.28
CA ARG A 119 -11.39 9.70 -14.86
C ARG A 119 -12.30 8.77 -15.65
N ASN A 120 -11.73 7.84 -16.42
CA ASN A 120 -12.52 6.86 -17.17
C ASN A 120 -13.23 5.87 -16.22
N ALA A 121 -12.56 5.40 -15.17
CA ALA A 121 -13.17 4.59 -14.12
C ALA A 121 -14.29 5.34 -13.39
N ALA A 122 -14.11 6.64 -13.12
CA ALA A 122 -15.14 7.47 -12.49
C ALA A 122 -16.40 7.62 -13.37
N LYS A 123 -16.24 7.72 -14.71
CA LYS A 123 -17.38 7.72 -15.64
C LYS A 123 -18.14 6.39 -15.57
N ARG A 124 -17.45 5.26 -15.66
CA ARG A 124 -18.09 3.92 -15.57
C ARG A 124 -18.75 3.68 -14.21
N ALA A 125 -18.17 4.21 -13.14
CA ALA A 125 -18.74 4.08 -11.79
C ALA A 125 -20.12 4.73 -11.60
N LYS A 126 -20.52 5.65 -12.50
CA LYS A 126 -21.89 6.21 -12.50
C LYS A 126 -22.93 5.17 -12.92
N GLU A 127 -22.54 4.26 -13.81
CA GLU A 127 -23.42 3.24 -14.41
C GLU A 127 -23.49 1.95 -13.58
N TRP A 128 -22.70 1.81 -12.51
CA TRP A 128 -22.72 0.60 -11.69
C TRP A 128 -24.11 0.38 -11.08
N THR A 129 -24.69 -0.78 -11.34
CA THR A 129 -25.90 -1.27 -10.71
C THR A 129 -25.55 -2.15 -9.52
N LEU A 130 -26.27 -2.02 -8.41
CA LEU A 130 -26.09 -2.83 -7.23
C LEU A 130 -27.28 -3.79 -7.15
N SER A 131 -27.02 -5.10 -7.04
CA SER A 131 -28.07 -6.11 -6.90
C SER A 131 -28.63 -6.24 -5.48
N ALA A 132 -28.10 -5.48 -4.52
CA ALA A 132 -28.57 -5.41 -3.14
C ALA A 132 -28.30 -4.03 -2.54
N GLU A 133 -29.01 -3.70 -1.46
CA GLU A 133 -28.92 -2.43 -0.76
C GLU A 133 -28.50 -2.58 0.71
N GLY A 134 -28.24 -1.44 1.36
CA GLY A 134 -27.89 -1.37 2.78
C GLY A 134 -26.71 -2.27 3.16
N PHE A 135 -26.79 -2.88 4.34
CA PHE A 135 -25.74 -3.76 4.83
C PHE A 135 -25.62 -5.07 4.04
N GLU A 136 -26.71 -5.57 3.45
CA GLU A 136 -26.69 -6.80 2.65
C GLU A 136 -25.87 -6.63 1.35
N ALA A 137 -25.75 -5.41 0.84
CA ALA A 137 -24.81 -5.09 -0.25
C ALA A 137 -23.33 -5.27 0.14
N LEU A 138 -23.01 -5.16 1.43
CA LEU A 138 -21.63 -5.15 1.95
C LEU A 138 -21.24 -6.47 2.63
N ARG A 139 -22.21 -7.11 3.30
CA ARG A 139 -22.02 -8.30 4.12
C ARG A 139 -21.30 -9.44 3.40
N PRO A 140 -21.64 -9.81 2.15
CA PRO A 140 -20.96 -10.91 1.45
C PRO A 140 -19.46 -10.62 1.21
N GLY A 141 -19.13 -9.38 0.80
CA GLY A 141 -17.74 -8.98 0.54
C GLY A 141 -16.93 -8.87 1.83
N LEU A 142 -17.54 -8.38 2.90
CA LEU A 142 -16.91 -8.30 4.22
C LEU A 142 -16.59 -9.70 4.76
N LYS A 143 -17.53 -10.65 4.63
CA LYS A 143 -17.32 -12.05 5.01
C LYS A 143 -16.18 -12.67 4.20
N ARG A 144 -16.12 -12.40 2.89
CA ARG A 144 -15.06 -12.88 2.00
C ARG A 144 -13.69 -12.32 2.38
N SER A 145 -13.58 -11.01 2.60
CA SER A 145 -12.31 -10.37 2.95
C SER A 145 -11.80 -10.79 4.34
N TYR A 146 -12.70 -10.93 5.32
CA TYR A 146 -12.35 -11.39 6.66
C TYR A 146 -11.87 -12.84 6.67
N ARG A 147 -12.55 -13.75 5.95
CA ARG A 147 -12.08 -15.14 5.78
C ARG A 147 -10.69 -15.20 5.14
N LYS A 148 -10.44 -14.38 4.11
CA LYS A 148 -9.12 -14.27 3.47
C LYS A 148 -8.06 -13.76 4.44
N LEU A 149 -8.37 -12.74 5.24
CA LEU A 149 -7.49 -12.24 6.29
C LEU A 149 -7.11 -13.36 7.28
N ARG A 150 -8.10 -14.08 7.82
CA ARG A 150 -7.88 -15.17 8.77
C ARG A 150 -7.03 -16.30 8.18
N ARG A 151 -7.29 -16.70 6.93
CA ARG A 151 -6.51 -17.71 6.21
C ARG A 151 -5.06 -17.28 6.05
N ASN A 152 -4.83 -16.07 5.54
CA ASN A 152 -3.46 -15.57 5.34
C ASN A 152 -2.72 -15.39 6.67
N PHE A 153 -3.42 -15.04 7.76
CA PHE A 153 -2.82 -14.96 9.09
C PHE A 153 -2.36 -16.34 9.57
N ALA A 154 -3.23 -17.36 9.46
CA ALA A 154 -2.88 -18.72 9.85
C ALA A 154 -1.67 -19.23 9.04
N GLU A 155 -1.65 -18.96 7.74
CA GLU A 155 -0.53 -19.34 6.88
C GLU A 155 0.77 -18.61 7.24
N ALA A 156 0.72 -17.30 7.47
CA ALA A 156 1.89 -16.53 7.90
C ALA A 156 2.45 -17.00 9.24
N MET A 157 1.58 -17.40 10.17
CA MET A 157 2.01 -17.97 11.45
C MET A 157 2.57 -19.38 11.32
N ARG A 158 2.11 -20.15 10.33
CA ARG A 158 2.56 -21.51 10.06
C ARG A 158 3.94 -21.55 9.43
N THR A 159 4.21 -20.69 8.44
CA THR A 159 5.46 -20.75 7.67
C THR A 159 6.50 -19.73 8.11
N GLY A 160 6.07 -18.54 8.57
CA GLY A 160 6.99 -17.43 8.88
C GLY A 160 7.68 -16.82 7.65
N GLU A 161 7.31 -17.23 6.43
CA GLU A 161 7.95 -16.78 5.19
C GLU A 161 7.55 -15.34 4.83
N GLU A 162 8.46 -14.59 4.24
CA GLU A 162 8.24 -13.18 3.86
C GLU A 162 6.99 -13.01 2.98
N GLU A 163 6.81 -13.85 1.96
CA GLU A 163 5.69 -13.73 1.03
C GLU A 163 4.34 -14.00 1.73
N THR A 164 4.28 -14.97 2.64
CA THR A 164 3.06 -15.27 3.40
C THR A 164 2.72 -14.14 4.38
N ILE A 165 3.73 -13.57 5.05
CA ILE A 165 3.60 -12.38 5.91
C ILE A 165 3.13 -11.18 5.08
N HIS A 166 3.69 -10.98 3.90
CA HIS A 166 3.29 -9.91 2.97
C HIS A 166 1.84 -10.06 2.52
N ASN A 167 1.43 -11.29 2.19
CA ASN A 167 0.06 -11.59 1.81
C ASN A 167 -0.93 -11.41 2.96
N TRP A 168 -0.54 -11.73 4.21
CA TRP A 168 -1.32 -11.37 5.38
C TRP A 168 -1.45 -9.85 5.53
N ARG A 169 -0.34 -9.10 5.45
CA ARG A 169 -0.34 -7.63 5.54
C ARG A 169 -1.21 -6.97 4.47
N LYS A 170 -1.19 -7.47 3.22
CA LYS A 170 -2.07 -7.02 2.14
C LYS A 170 -3.54 -7.20 2.51
N SER A 171 -3.92 -8.38 3.00
CA SER A 171 -5.30 -8.69 3.40
C SER A 171 -5.75 -7.89 4.64
N ALA A 172 -4.87 -7.69 5.62
CA ALA A 172 -5.16 -6.89 6.81
C ALA A 172 -5.41 -5.42 6.46
N LYS A 173 -4.58 -4.85 5.59
CA LYS A 173 -4.77 -3.49 5.09
C LYS A 173 -6.07 -3.34 4.30
N CYS A 174 -6.43 -4.34 3.50
CA CYS A 174 -7.71 -4.33 2.79
C CYS A 174 -8.89 -4.32 3.77
N HIS A 175 -8.89 -5.21 4.76
CA HIS A 175 -9.95 -5.28 5.76
C HIS A 175 -10.04 -3.99 6.59
N TRP A 176 -8.91 -3.40 6.99
CA TRP A 176 -8.89 -2.10 7.68
C TRP A 176 -9.51 -0.96 6.86
N HIS A 177 -9.22 -0.88 5.56
CA HIS A 177 -9.88 0.11 4.70
C HIS A 177 -11.39 -0.11 4.61
N GLN A 178 -11.85 -1.35 4.64
CA GLN A 178 -13.28 -1.67 4.65
C GLN A 178 -13.94 -1.29 5.98
N THR A 179 -13.28 -1.46 7.13
CA THR A 179 -13.84 -1.03 8.42
C THR A 179 -13.96 0.49 8.51
N LEU A 180 -12.97 1.23 8.01
CA LEU A 180 -13.07 2.70 7.90
C LEU A 180 -14.21 3.15 6.97
N LEU A 181 -14.53 2.35 5.96
CA LEU A 181 -15.64 2.62 5.07
C LEU A 181 -16.98 2.35 5.75
N LEU A 182 -17.09 1.26 6.51
CA LEU A 182 -18.30 0.91 7.26
C LEU A 182 -18.64 1.98 8.31
N ASP A 183 -17.64 2.55 8.99
CA ASP A 183 -17.81 3.67 9.94
C ASP A 183 -18.54 4.87 9.30
N ARG A 184 -18.35 5.08 7.99
CA ARG A 184 -18.99 6.17 7.23
C ARG A 184 -20.36 5.82 6.63
N ILE A 185 -20.65 4.55 6.39
CA ILE A 185 -21.88 4.10 5.70
C ILE A 185 -22.92 3.59 6.69
N CYS A 186 -22.50 2.91 7.76
CA CYS A 186 -23.36 2.30 8.76
C CYS A 186 -22.80 2.56 10.17
N PRO A 187 -22.80 3.81 10.66
CA PRO A 187 -22.23 4.16 11.96
C PRO A 187 -22.87 3.37 13.12
N ASP A 188 -24.19 3.18 13.09
CA ASP A 188 -24.94 2.48 14.14
C ASP A 188 -24.55 0.99 14.27
N VAL A 189 -24.23 0.34 13.14
CA VAL A 189 -23.74 -1.06 13.10
C VAL A 189 -22.29 -1.15 13.60
N MET A 190 -21.55 -0.03 13.51
CA MET A 190 -20.15 0.06 13.90
C MET A 190 -19.94 0.45 15.35
N ASP A 191 -20.90 0.98 16.12
CA ASP A 191 -20.63 1.32 17.54
C ASP A 191 -20.21 0.13 18.44
N GLY A 192 -20.59 -1.10 18.07
CA GLY A 192 -20.04 -2.33 18.67
C GLY A 192 -18.65 -2.71 18.12
N HIS A 193 -18.50 -2.73 16.79
CA HIS A 193 -17.28 -3.19 16.11
C HIS A 193 -16.15 -2.16 16.06
N ALA A 194 -16.43 -0.86 16.08
CA ALA A 194 -15.49 0.24 16.08
C ALA A 194 -14.72 0.30 17.41
N ARG A 195 -15.34 -0.07 18.54
CA ARG A 195 -14.61 -0.25 19.81
C ARG A 195 -13.56 -1.36 19.68
N MET A 196 -13.91 -2.50 19.07
CA MET A 196 -12.97 -3.59 18.80
C MET A 196 -11.91 -3.22 17.75
N ALA A 197 -12.28 -2.54 16.67
CA ALA A 197 -11.35 -2.13 15.61
C ALA A 197 -10.37 -1.05 16.09
N ARG A 198 -10.83 -0.08 16.89
CA ARG A 198 -9.97 0.91 17.58
C ARG A 198 -9.09 0.23 18.62
N ALA A 199 -9.58 -0.78 19.34
CA ALA A 199 -8.75 -1.60 20.23
C ALA A 199 -7.68 -2.39 19.46
N ALA A 200 -8.04 -3.05 18.35
CA ALA A 200 -7.11 -3.79 17.51
C ALA A 200 -6.07 -2.88 16.83
N ALA A 201 -6.45 -1.67 16.39
CA ALA A 201 -5.53 -0.68 15.85
C ALA A 201 -4.56 -0.13 16.92
N ARG A 202 -5.06 0.11 18.14
CA ARG A 202 -4.21 0.45 19.31
C ARG A 202 -3.23 -0.67 19.63
N ASP A 203 -3.71 -1.92 19.62
CA ASP A 203 -2.89 -3.09 19.87
C ASP A 203 -1.86 -3.34 18.77
N GLN A 204 -2.19 -3.13 17.49
CA GLN A 204 -1.23 -3.16 16.40
C GLN A 204 -0.13 -2.10 16.58
N LYS A 205 -0.51 -0.86 16.93
CA LYS A 205 0.46 0.21 17.20
C LYS A 205 1.35 -0.11 18.41
N ARG A 206 0.78 -0.73 19.45
CA ARG A 206 1.50 -1.23 20.64
C ARG A 206 2.46 -2.36 20.28
N LEU A 207 2.03 -3.33 19.50
CA LEU A 207 2.84 -4.47 19.06
C LEU A 207 3.97 -4.04 18.13
N LEU A 208 3.73 -3.08 17.22
CA LEU A 208 4.79 -2.47 16.40
C LEU A 208 5.82 -1.74 17.27
N LYS A 209 5.39 -0.97 18.28
CA LYS A 209 6.31 -0.35 19.25
C LYS A 209 7.09 -1.39 20.07
N LYS A 210 6.46 -2.49 20.47
CA LYS A 210 7.13 -3.60 21.18
C LYS A 210 8.14 -4.30 20.27
N ALA A 211 7.78 -4.56 19.02
CA ALA A 211 8.68 -5.13 18.01
C ALA A 211 9.85 -4.19 17.72
N GLU A 212 9.63 -2.87 17.67
CA GLU A 212 10.69 -1.87 17.53
C GLU A 212 11.60 -1.83 18.76
N ARG A 213 11.04 -1.93 19.98
CA ARG A 213 11.82 -2.04 21.22
C ARG A 213 12.65 -3.33 21.27
N ILE A 214 12.05 -4.46 20.92
CA ILE A 214 12.72 -5.76 20.86
C ILE A 214 13.77 -5.74 19.75
N SER A 215 13.50 -5.11 18.60
CA SER A 215 14.48 -4.87 17.54
C SER A 215 15.65 -4.04 18.07
N ARG A 216 15.41 -2.93 18.79
CA ARG A 216 16.49 -2.15 19.43
C ARG A 216 17.30 -2.94 20.47
N LEU A 217 16.67 -3.90 21.16
CA LEU A 217 17.32 -4.78 22.13
C LEU A 217 18.09 -5.93 21.46
N LEU A 218 17.58 -6.47 20.35
CA LEU A 218 18.24 -7.46 19.50
C LEU A 218 19.39 -6.83 18.67
N THR A 219 19.29 -5.54 18.36
CA THR A 219 20.31 -4.73 17.69
C THR A 219 21.07 -3.85 18.69
N ALA A 220 21.12 -4.20 19.98
CA ALA A 220 21.93 -3.49 20.98
C ALA A 220 23.44 -3.77 20.84
N GLU A 221 23.89 -4.04 19.62
CA GLU A 221 25.28 -3.92 19.21
C GLU A 221 25.42 -2.60 18.45
N LYS A 222 26.53 -1.87 18.65
CA LYS A 222 26.86 -0.73 17.77
C LYS A 222 26.85 -1.24 16.32
N PRO A 223 26.36 -0.47 15.33
CA PRO A 223 26.24 -0.93 13.94
C PRO A 223 27.50 -1.60 13.37
N ALA A 224 28.69 -1.16 13.79
CA ALA A 224 29.97 -1.76 13.42
C ALA A 224 30.18 -3.18 14.00
N ALA A 225 29.75 -3.43 15.23
CA ALA A 225 29.83 -4.75 15.87
C ALA A 225 28.82 -5.74 15.25
N LEU A 226 27.62 -5.26 14.90
CA LEU A 226 26.64 -6.06 14.18
C LEU A 226 27.14 -6.43 12.77
N ALA A 227 27.74 -5.47 12.05
CA ALA A 227 28.34 -5.71 10.73
C ALA A 227 29.51 -6.70 10.79
N ALA A 228 30.43 -6.54 11.77
CA ALA A 228 31.54 -7.46 11.98
C ALA A 228 31.07 -8.89 12.28
N ARG A 229 30.01 -9.03 13.10
CA ARG A 229 29.45 -10.35 13.46
C ARG A 229 28.71 -11.01 12.30
N TRP A 230 28.01 -10.23 11.46
CA TRP A 230 27.38 -10.74 10.25
C TRP A 230 28.41 -11.10 9.16
N SER A 231 29.49 -10.33 9.02
CA SER A 231 30.63 -10.72 8.18
C SER A 231 31.28 -12.03 8.65
N ALA A 232 31.53 -12.17 9.95
CA ALA A 232 32.09 -13.42 10.51
C ALA A 232 31.16 -14.63 10.33
N TYR A 233 29.84 -14.44 10.43
CA TYR A 233 28.86 -15.50 10.16
C TYR A 233 28.83 -15.94 8.69
N TRP A 234 29.09 -15.01 7.75
CA TRP A 234 29.14 -15.35 6.32
C TRP A 234 30.49 -15.91 5.86
N GLU A 235 31.61 -15.46 6.43
CA GLU A 235 32.92 -16.05 6.15
C GLU A 235 33.08 -17.46 6.75
N ALA A 236 32.49 -17.71 7.93
CA ALA A 236 32.48 -19.05 8.54
C ALA A 236 31.59 -20.07 7.81
N LYS A 237 30.89 -19.66 6.75
CA LYS A 237 30.01 -20.53 5.95
C LYS A 237 30.62 -20.94 4.61
N GLU A 238 31.79 -20.39 4.25
CA GLU A 238 32.57 -20.74 3.06
C GLU A 238 33.88 -21.50 3.38
N ALA A 239 34.09 -21.86 4.65
CA ALA A 239 35.12 -22.81 5.11
C ALA A 239 34.47 -24.15 5.52
#